data_AF-A0A9J5ZCF1-F1
#
_entry.id   AF-A0A9J5ZCF1-F1
#
_cell.length_a   1.000
_cell.length_b   1.000
_cell.length_c   1.000
_cell.angle_alpha   90.00
_cell.angle_beta   90.00
_cell.angle_gamma   90.00
#
_symmetry.space_group_name_H-M   'P 1'
#
loop_
_entity.id
_entity.type
_entity.pdbx_description
1 polymer ?
#
loop_
_entity_poly.entity_id
_entity_poly.type
_entity_poly.pdbx_seq_one_letter_code
_entity_poly.pdbx_strand_id
1 'polypeptide(L)'
;MNTFINNNKFNKKKVVFIMGATRTGKFHLFVDLATHFRGEIINSDKRQVYKGLEIVTNKIAHTKKQDSDFTAKDFCLQAIVYIEIFLKTQPVPIIYDTCFIWIDVEQSVSNHRVEMRVDQMVNVGLVDEVRQIFIPDADYTKGI
;
A
#
# COMPACT_ATOMS: atom_id res chain seq x y z
N MET A 1 30.81 43.06 6.90
CA MET A 1 29.56 42.70 7.58
C MET A 1 28.58 42.25 6.50
N ASN A 2 27.97 41.07 6.68
CA ASN A 2 26.86 40.47 5.90
C ASN A 2 27.18 39.94 4.49
N THR A 3 26.88 38.71 4.07
CA THR A 3 26.33 37.51 4.73
C THR A 3 26.71 36.34 3.82
N PHE A 4 27.41 35.33 4.33
CA PHE A 4 27.57 34.05 3.64
C PHE A 4 26.19 33.39 3.56
N ILE A 5 25.52 33.47 2.41
CA ILE A 5 24.31 32.68 2.14
C ILE A 5 24.76 31.22 2.09
N ASN A 6 24.47 30.52 3.17
CA ASN A 6 24.76 29.12 3.36
C ASN A 6 23.91 28.31 2.37
N ASN A 7 24.48 27.91 1.23
CA ASN A 7 23.88 27.01 0.25
C ASN A 7 23.83 25.57 0.78
N ASN A 8 23.18 25.36 1.93
CA ASN A 8 22.78 24.02 2.36
C ASN A 8 21.61 23.59 1.47
N LYS A 9 21.95 23.09 0.27
CA LYS A 9 21.00 22.47 -0.66
C LYS A 9 20.51 21.18 -0.01
N PHE A 10 19.45 21.27 0.79
CA PHE A 10 18.80 20.11 1.40
C PHE A 10 18.50 19.09 0.29
N ASN A 11 19.13 17.92 0.38
CA ASN A 11 18.95 16.86 -0.62
C ASN A 11 17.58 16.21 -0.36
N LYS A 12 16.54 16.73 -1.02
CA LYS A 12 15.15 16.27 -0.83
C LYS A 12 15.01 14.83 -1.32
N LYS A 13 14.55 13.94 -0.45
CA LYS A 13 14.24 12.55 -0.82
C LYS A 13 12.92 12.53 -1.62
N LYS A 14 12.86 11.77 -2.70
CA LYS A 14 11.65 11.68 -3.52
C LYS A 14 10.71 10.60 -2.97
N VAL A 15 9.42 10.88 -2.91
CA VAL A 15 8.38 9.89 -2.59
C VAL A 15 7.36 9.89 -3.72
N VAL A 16 7.06 8.71 -4.25
CA VAL A 16 6.08 8.54 -5.32
C VAL A 16 4.87 7.82 -4.78
N PHE A 17 3.71 8.45 -4.90
CA PHE A 17 2.40 7.88 -4.59
C PHE A 17 1.75 7.39 -5.88
N ILE A 18 1.47 6.10 -5.95
CA ILE A 18 0.78 5.49 -7.09
C ILE A 18 -0.66 5.19 -6.67
N MET A 19 -1.61 5.90 -7.26
CA MET A 19 -3.03 5.88 -6.94
C MET A 19 -3.85 5.37 -8.13
N GLY A 20 -5.10 5.00 -7.87
CA GLY A 20 -6.04 4.51 -8.87
C GLY A 20 -6.94 3.39 -8.33
N ALA A 21 -7.98 3.03 -9.08
CA ALA A 21 -8.92 1.98 -8.69
C ALA A 21 -8.28 0.58 -8.64
N THR A 22 -8.93 -0.39 -8.00
CA THR A 22 -8.47 -1.79 -8.05
C THR A 22 -8.35 -2.28 -9.51
N ARG A 23 -7.43 -3.19 -9.80
CA ARG A 23 -7.17 -3.74 -11.15
C ARG A 23 -6.86 -2.71 -12.26
N THR A 24 -6.43 -1.49 -11.93
CA THR A 24 -5.91 -0.54 -12.94
C THR A 24 -4.47 -0.82 -13.38
N GLY A 25 -3.80 -1.81 -12.78
CA GLY A 25 -2.43 -2.20 -13.14
C GLY A 25 -1.33 -1.56 -12.29
N LYS A 26 -1.67 -0.91 -11.17
CA LYS A 26 -0.72 -0.29 -10.24
C LYS A 26 0.43 -1.22 -9.82
N PHE A 27 0.16 -2.52 -9.68
CA PHE A 27 1.16 -3.51 -9.27
C PHE A 27 2.39 -3.52 -10.17
N HIS A 28 2.17 -3.65 -11.48
CA HIS A 28 3.26 -3.65 -12.45
C HIS A 28 4.03 -2.34 -12.42
N LEU A 29 3.33 -1.20 -12.39
CA LEU A 29 3.97 0.11 -12.35
C LEU A 29 4.87 0.31 -11.13
N PHE A 30 4.44 -0.11 -9.94
CA PHE A 30 5.28 0.07 -8.75
C PHE A 30 6.49 -0.86 -8.75
N VAL A 31 6.37 -2.09 -9.28
CA VAL A 31 7.50 -3.03 -9.36
C VAL A 31 8.54 -2.49 -10.33
N ASP A 32 8.10 -1.98 -11.48
CA ASP A 32 8.98 -1.39 -12.49
C ASP A 32 9.71 -0.16 -11.94
N LEU A 33 8.98 0.75 -11.28
CA LEU A 33 9.56 1.94 -10.66
C LEU A 33 10.52 1.59 -9.51
N ALA A 34 10.15 0.66 -8.63
CA ALA A 34 11.00 0.20 -7.53
C ALA A 34 12.31 -0.40 -8.06
N THR A 35 12.23 -1.22 -9.12
CA THR A 35 13.40 -1.84 -9.75
C THR A 35 14.29 -0.79 -10.42
N HIS A 36 13.69 0.14 -11.18
CA HIS A 36 14.42 1.15 -11.94
C HIS A 36 15.11 2.17 -11.03
N PHE A 37 14.43 2.62 -9.98
CA PHE A 37 14.92 3.66 -9.05
C PHE A 37 15.56 3.10 -7.77
N ARG A 38 15.64 1.77 -7.63
CA ARG A 38 16.06 1.09 -6.39
C ARG A 38 15.26 1.58 -5.17
N GLY A 39 13.96 1.77 -5.38
CA GLY A 39 13.01 2.22 -4.37
C GLY A 39 12.42 1.03 -3.61
N GLU A 40 11.98 1.30 -2.39
CA GLU A 40 11.21 0.34 -1.58
C GLU A 40 9.71 0.63 -1.70
N ILE A 41 8.89 -0.43 -1.63
CA ILE A 41 7.44 -0.33 -1.75
C ILE A 41 6.81 -0.41 -0.37
N ILE A 42 6.02 0.61 -0.01
CA ILE A 42 5.20 0.63 1.20
C ILE A 42 3.74 0.42 0.78
N ASN A 43 3.14 -0.69 1.21
CA ASN A 43 1.74 -0.98 0.94
C ASN A 43 0.83 -0.16 1.85
N SER A 44 -0.11 0.58 1.27
CA SER A 44 -1.09 1.40 1.99
C SER A 44 -2.51 0.80 2.02
N ASP A 45 -2.70 -0.42 1.51
CA ASP A 45 -3.99 -1.13 1.61
C ASP A 45 -4.16 -1.74 3.00
N LYS A 46 -5.00 -1.10 3.84
CA LYS A 46 -5.33 -1.54 5.20
C LYS A 46 -5.80 -3.01 5.24
N ARG A 47 -6.53 -3.49 4.23
CA ARG A 47 -7.05 -4.88 4.23
C ARG A 47 -5.94 -5.90 4.05
N GLN A 48 -4.83 -5.53 3.40
CA GLN A 48 -3.68 -6.40 3.22
C GLN A 48 -2.76 -6.48 4.46
N VAL A 49 -3.09 -5.80 5.56
CA VAL A 49 -2.32 -5.88 6.81
C VAL A 49 -2.73 -7.09 7.69
N TYR A 50 -4.00 -7.52 7.62
CA TYR A 50 -4.58 -8.51 8.53
C TYR A 50 -4.19 -9.96 8.23
N LYS A 51 -4.02 -10.82 9.24
CA LYS A 51 -3.73 -12.25 9.00
C LYS A 51 -4.92 -12.99 8.38
N GLY A 52 -4.65 -13.94 7.48
CA GLY A 52 -5.69 -14.69 6.77
C GLY A 52 -6.37 -13.88 5.67
N LEU A 53 -7.53 -14.36 5.20
CA LEU A 53 -8.33 -13.74 4.15
C LEU A 53 -7.56 -13.43 2.87
N GLU A 54 -6.72 -14.36 2.44
CA GLU A 54 -5.77 -14.15 1.35
C GLU A 54 -6.51 -13.97 0.01
N ILE A 55 -7.63 -14.68 -0.16
CA ILE A 55 -8.49 -14.57 -1.34
C ILE A 55 -9.28 -13.25 -1.29
N VAL A 56 -10.04 -13.00 -0.21
CA VAL A 56 -10.86 -11.78 -0.04
C VAL A 56 -10.03 -10.50 -0.19
N THR A 57 -8.84 -10.48 0.42
CA THR A 57 -7.98 -9.28 0.45
C THR A 57 -7.01 -9.19 -0.74
N ASN A 58 -6.97 -10.23 -1.59
CA ASN A 58 -6.05 -10.33 -2.73
C ASN A 58 -4.60 -10.02 -2.29
N LYS A 59 -4.20 -10.76 -1.27
CA LYS A 59 -2.94 -10.58 -0.59
C LYS A 59 -1.81 -11.26 -1.36
N ILE A 60 -0.62 -10.66 -1.28
CA ILE A 60 0.62 -11.27 -1.75
C ILE A 60 1.25 -12.03 -0.57
N ALA A 61 1.72 -13.25 -0.80
CA ALA A 61 1.99 -14.27 0.22
C ALA A 61 3.04 -13.94 1.34
N HIS A 62 3.69 -12.77 1.33
CA HIS A 62 4.88 -12.50 2.17
C HIS A 62 4.82 -11.28 3.11
N THR A 63 3.66 -10.67 3.37
CA THR A 63 3.58 -9.51 4.28
C THR A 63 3.48 -9.88 5.76
N LYS A 64 4.15 -9.11 6.64
CA LYS A 64 3.96 -9.13 8.10
C LYS A 64 2.47 -8.96 8.43
N LYS A 65 1.96 -9.79 9.33
CA LYS A 65 0.52 -9.95 9.60
C LYS A 65 0.17 -9.42 10.99
N GLN A 66 -0.95 -8.73 11.11
CA GLN A 66 -1.45 -8.16 12.37
C GLN A 66 -2.83 -8.74 12.69
N ASP A 67 -3.06 -9.05 13.97
CA ASP A 67 -4.27 -9.72 14.48
C ASP A 67 -5.24 -8.74 15.18
N SER A 68 -4.99 -7.42 15.06
CA SER A 68 -5.76 -6.37 15.73
C SER A 68 -6.09 -5.22 14.80
N ASP A 69 -7.02 -4.37 15.22
CA ASP A 69 -7.38 -3.13 14.53
C ASP A 69 -6.14 -2.33 14.09
N PHE A 70 -6.09 -1.99 12.81
CA PHE A 70 -5.02 -1.21 12.21
C PHE A 70 -5.54 0.17 11.81
N THR A 71 -5.09 1.20 12.50
CA THR A 71 -5.54 2.58 12.29
C THR A 71 -4.62 3.35 11.35
N ALA A 72 -5.08 4.51 10.88
CA ALA A 72 -4.22 5.43 10.13
C ALA A 72 -3.01 5.89 10.94
N LYS A 73 -3.15 6.00 12.27
CA LYS A 73 -2.04 6.34 13.18
C LYS A 73 -0.98 5.24 13.20
N ASP A 74 -1.43 3.98 13.26
CA ASP A 74 -0.52 2.82 13.21
C ASP A 74 0.23 2.75 11.88
N PHE A 75 -0.48 2.99 10.77
CA PHE A 75 0.15 3.09 9.45
C PHE A 75 1.22 4.18 9.42
N CYS A 76 0.89 5.41 9.87
CA CYS A 76 1.85 6.51 9.89
C CYS A 76 3.10 6.17 10.71
N LEU A 77 2.93 5.57 11.90
CA LEU A 77 4.05 5.18 12.75
C LEU A 77 4.91 4.10 12.08
N GLN A 78 4.31 3.06 11.51
CA GLN A 78 5.04 2.00 10.82
C GLN A 78 5.77 2.51 9.57
N ALA A 79 5.12 3.36 8.78
CA ALA A 79 5.72 3.97 7.59
C ALA A 79 6.92 4.85 7.96
N ILE A 80 6.79 5.68 9.00
CA ILE A 80 7.89 6.53 9.50
C ILE A 80 9.08 5.65 9.92
N VAL A 81 8.85 4.64 10.77
CA VAL A 81 9.91 3.73 11.23
C VAL A 81 10.59 3.02 10.06
N TYR A 82 9.81 2.54 9.08
CA TYR A 82 10.34 1.86 7.92
C TYR A 82 11.21 2.78 7.06
N ILE A 83 10.74 4.00 6.80
CA ILE A 83 11.49 5.02 6.07
C ILE A 83 12.77 5.40 6.83
N GLU A 84 12.72 5.56 8.15
CA GLU A 84 13.90 5.85 8.97
C GLU A 84 14.94 4.72 8.90
N ILE A 85 14.53 3.45 8.97
CA ILE A 85 15.44 2.31 8.83
C ILE A 85 16.13 2.33 7.47
N PHE A 86 15.38 2.55 6.39
CA PHE A 86 15.91 2.69 5.04
C PHE A 86 16.92 3.84 4.94
N LEU A 87 16.60 4.99 5.55
CA LEU A 87 17.41 6.20 5.50
C LEU A 87 18.61 6.21 6.45
N LYS A 88 18.67 5.36 7.48
CA LYS A 88 19.87 5.24 8.36
C LYS A 88 21.14 4.86 7.58
N THR A 89 20.98 4.29 6.39
CA THR A 89 22.09 4.04 5.47
C THR A 89 22.66 5.33 4.82
N GLN A 90 21.93 6.44 4.86
CA GLN A 90 22.32 7.77 4.35
C GLN A 90 21.73 8.92 5.18
N PRO A 91 22.44 9.43 6.20
CA PRO A 91 21.94 10.46 7.10
C PRO A 91 21.85 11.81 6.38
N VAL A 92 20.64 12.20 5.99
CA VAL A 92 20.33 13.54 5.46
C VAL A 92 19.05 14.08 6.11
N PRO A 93 18.94 15.41 6.30
CA PRO A 93 17.70 16.03 6.76
C PRO A 93 16.56 15.71 5.79
N ILE A 94 15.45 15.18 6.32
CA ILE A 94 14.35 14.63 5.53
C ILE A 94 13.39 15.74 5.14
N ILE A 95 13.45 16.13 3.86
CA ILE A 95 12.37 16.88 3.21
C ILE A 95 11.93 16.04 2.02
N TYR A 96 10.67 15.62 1.99
CA TYR A 96 10.14 14.86 0.88
C TYR A 96 9.70 15.79 -0.26
N ASP A 97 10.07 15.44 -1.47
CA ASP A 97 9.46 15.99 -2.67
C ASP A 97 8.58 14.91 -3.30
N THR A 98 7.27 15.18 -3.32
CA THR A 98 6.24 14.19 -3.55
C THR A 98 5.74 14.24 -4.99
N CYS A 99 5.57 13.06 -5.59
CA CYS A 99 4.96 12.89 -6.90
C CYS A 99 3.72 12.00 -6.77
N PHE A 100 2.62 12.40 -7.40
CA PHE A 100 1.38 11.63 -7.44
C PHE A 100 1.12 11.16 -8.86
N ILE A 101 1.03 9.85 -9.06
CA ILE A 101 0.70 9.22 -10.33
C ILE A 101 -0.66 8.53 -10.16
N TRP A 102 -1.67 9.00 -10.89
CA TRP A 102 -3.00 8.39 -10.92
C TRP A 102 -3.13 7.52 -12.18
N ILE A 103 -3.33 6.21 -11.99
CA ILE A 103 -3.66 5.31 -13.09
C ILE A 103 -5.18 5.24 -13.23
N ASP A 104 -5.67 5.78 -14.33
CA ASP A 104 -7.09 5.78 -14.67
C ASP A 104 -7.42 4.75 -15.75
N VAL A 105 -8.63 4.21 -15.69
CA VAL A 105 -9.16 3.23 -16.64
C VAL A 105 -10.64 3.54 -16.85
N GLU A 106 -11.11 3.42 -18.09
CA GLU A 106 -12.52 3.58 -18.42
C GLU A 106 -13.41 2.75 -17.49
N GLN A 107 -14.50 3.35 -17.00
CA GLN A 107 -15.36 2.75 -15.98
C GLN A 107 -15.93 1.39 -16.41
N SER A 108 -16.32 1.24 -17.68
CA SER A 108 -16.82 -0.02 -18.26
C SER A 108 -15.79 -1.15 -18.14
N VAL A 109 -14.54 -0.87 -18.52
CA VAL A 109 -13.40 -1.78 -18.44
C VAL A 109 -13.05 -2.10 -16.99
N SER A 110 -13.09 -1.10 -16.09
CA SER A 110 -12.86 -1.28 -14.67
C SER A 110 -13.89 -2.23 -14.05
N ASN A 111 -15.18 -1.99 -14.31
CA ASN A 111 -16.28 -2.82 -13.81
C ASN A 111 -16.15 -4.25 -14.31
N HIS A 112 -15.92 -4.44 -15.61
CA HIS A 112 -15.74 -5.76 -16.19
C HIS A 112 -14.54 -6.51 -15.56
N ARG A 113 -13.44 -5.80 -15.30
CA ARG A 113 -12.31 -6.37 -14.55
C ARG A 113 -12.73 -6.72 -13.12
N VAL A 114 -13.49 -5.90 -12.41
CA VAL A 114 -13.93 -6.26 -11.05
C VAL A 114 -14.76 -7.54 -11.08
N GLU A 115 -15.75 -7.64 -11.96
CA GLU A 115 -16.62 -8.82 -12.14
C GLU A 115 -15.83 -10.10 -12.37
N MET A 116 -14.99 -10.12 -13.42
CA MET A 116 -14.16 -11.28 -13.75
C MET A 116 -13.27 -11.74 -12.60
N ARG A 117 -12.85 -10.83 -11.72
CA ARG A 117 -12.06 -11.20 -10.54
C ARG A 117 -12.92 -11.78 -9.44
N VAL A 118 -14.12 -11.24 -9.20
CA VAL A 118 -15.04 -11.82 -8.23
C VAL A 118 -15.35 -13.26 -8.61
N ASP A 119 -15.58 -13.52 -9.89
CA ASP A 119 -15.78 -14.89 -10.40
C ASP A 119 -14.58 -15.79 -10.12
N GLN A 120 -13.37 -15.32 -10.39
CA GLN A 120 -12.13 -16.04 -10.07
C GLN A 120 -11.99 -16.29 -8.56
N MET A 121 -12.29 -15.30 -7.73
CA MET A 121 -12.22 -15.41 -6.27
C MET A 121 -13.20 -16.48 -5.76
N VAL A 122 -14.43 -16.49 -6.26
CA VAL A 122 -15.43 -17.53 -5.94
C VAL A 122 -14.89 -18.91 -6.33
N ASN A 123 -14.33 -19.06 -7.52
CA ASN A 123 -13.80 -20.34 -8.01
C ASN A 123 -12.62 -20.87 -7.18
N VAL A 124 -11.80 -20.00 -6.58
CA VAL A 124 -10.68 -20.41 -5.72
C VAL A 124 -11.07 -20.60 -4.24
N GLY A 125 -12.36 -20.47 -3.90
CA GLY A 125 -12.86 -20.75 -2.55
C GLY A 125 -13.11 -19.53 -1.68
N LEU A 126 -13.37 -18.35 -2.28
CA LEU A 126 -13.75 -17.13 -1.53
C LEU A 126 -14.85 -17.38 -0.50
N VAL A 127 -15.88 -18.13 -0.90
CA VAL A 127 -17.03 -18.39 -0.02
C VAL A 127 -16.62 -19.25 1.17
N ASP A 128 -15.75 -20.24 0.96
CA ASP A 128 -15.28 -21.12 2.02
C ASP A 128 -14.34 -20.37 2.99
N GLU A 129 -13.50 -19.48 2.48
CA GLU A 129 -12.66 -18.59 3.29
C GLU A 129 -13.52 -17.68 4.19
N VAL A 130 -14.57 -17.07 3.65
CA VAL A 130 -15.47 -16.19 4.41
C VAL A 130 -16.27 -16.99 5.45
N ARG A 131 -16.72 -18.21 5.12
CA ARG A 131 -17.45 -19.08 6.07
C ARG A 131 -16.63 -19.40 7.32
N GLN A 132 -15.31 -19.54 7.20
CA GLN A 132 -14.45 -19.87 8.34
C GLN A 132 -14.34 -18.76 9.38
N ILE A 133 -14.58 -17.51 8.98
CA ILE A 133 -14.47 -16.33 9.86
C ILE A 133 -15.82 -15.73 10.23
N PHE A 134 -16.91 -16.26 9.66
CA PHE A 134 -18.25 -15.73 9.90
C PHE A 134 -18.73 -16.08 11.31
N ILE A 135 -18.92 -15.05 12.12
CA ILE A 135 -19.52 -15.12 13.45
C ILE A 135 -20.93 -14.46 13.36
N PRO A 136 -22.00 -15.20 13.67
CA PRO A 136 -23.34 -14.62 13.78
C PRO A 136 -23.37 -13.44 14.76
N ASP A 137 -24.10 -12.38 14.40
CA ASP A 137 -24.31 -11.19 15.24
C ASP A 137 -23.05 -10.39 15.64
N ALA A 138 -21.91 -10.68 15.00
CA ALA A 138 -20.69 -9.89 15.18
C ALA A 138 -20.78 -8.51 14.48
N ASP A 139 -20.05 -7.54 15.03
CA ASP A 139 -19.94 -6.19 14.48
C ASP A 139 -18.83 -6.11 13.42
N TYR A 140 -19.20 -6.23 12.15
CA TYR A 140 -18.31 -6.13 10.99
C TYR A 140 -18.04 -4.68 10.54
N THR A 141 -18.45 -3.68 11.32
CA THR A 141 -18.13 -2.27 11.03
C THR A 141 -16.75 -1.86 11.54
N LYS A 142 -16.18 -2.66 12.44
CA LYS A 142 -14.81 -2.53 12.94
C LYS A 142 -13.84 -3.33 12.05
N GLY A 143 -12.53 -3.22 12.26
CA GLY A 143 -11.56 -3.96 11.46
C GLY A 143 -11.78 -5.48 11.50
N ILE A 144 -11.00 -6.18 10.67
CA ILE A 144 -11.02 -7.65 10.58
C ILE A 144 -10.44 -8.24 11.87
#